data_AF-A0A510C3Z0-F1
#
_entry.id   AF-A0A510C3Z0-F1
#
_cell.length_a   1.000
_cell.length_b   1.000
_cell.length_c   1.000
_cell.angle_alpha   90.00
_cell.angle_beta   90.00
_cell.angle_gamma   90.00
#
_symmetry.space_group_name_H-M   'P 1'
#
loop_
_entity.id
_entity.type
_entity.pdbx_description
1 polymer ?
#
loop_
_entity_poly.entity_id
_entity_poly.type
_entity_poly.pdbx_seq_one_letter_code
_entity_poly.pdbx_strand_id
1 'polypeptide(L)'
;MSRYRGPRLRIIRRLQNLPGLTNKLVESKKNKVSGSDQSIQKKVSQYGIRLEAKQRLRFNYGLTERQLLNYVRIARGAKGSTGQILLQL
;
A
#
# COMPACT_ATOMS: atom_id res chain seq x y z
N MET A 1 -17.47 2.58 10.79
CA MET A 1 -16.39 2.32 9.81
C MET A 1 -15.35 1.40 10.44
N SER A 2 -15.01 0.28 9.80
CA SER A 2 -13.92 -0.57 10.28
C SER A 2 -12.57 0.10 10.00
N ARG A 3 -11.66 0.07 10.97
CA ARG A 3 -10.29 0.59 10.85
C ARG A 3 -9.29 -0.55 11.01
N TYR A 4 -8.15 -0.46 10.35
CA TYR A 4 -7.07 -1.42 10.54
C TYR A 4 -6.46 -1.27 11.95
N ARG A 5 -6.53 -2.34 12.75
CA ARG A 5 -5.97 -2.40 14.12
C ARG A 5 -4.78 -3.35 14.26
N GLY A 6 -4.31 -3.94 13.16
CA GLY A 6 -3.21 -4.90 13.19
C GLY A 6 -1.82 -4.24 13.30
N PRO A 7 -0.76 -5.05 13.27
CA PRO A 7 0.62 -4.58 13.43
C PRO A 7 1.08 -3.72 12.25
N ARG A 8 1.13 -2.40 12.44
CA ARG A 8 1.48 -1.41 11.39
C ARG A 8 2.89 -1.60 10.82
N LEU A 9 3.88 -1.94 11.66
CA LEU A 9 5.27 -2.16 11.23
C LEU A 9 5.40 -3.32 10.25
N ARG A 10 4.52 -4.33 10.32
CA ARG A 10 4.50 -5.45 9.38
C ARG A 10 4.15 -4.98 7.97
N ILE A 11 3.22 -4.03 7.85
CA ILE A 11 2.82 -3.45 6.56
C ILE A 11 3.95 -2.61 5.99
N ILE A 12 4.59 -1.78 6.81
CA ILE A 12 5.66 -0.87 6.35
C ILE A 12 6.89 -1.61 5.87
N ARG A 13 7.27 -2.71 6.53
CA ARG A 13 8.38 -3.56 6.05
C ARG A 13 8.12 -4.10 4.64
N ARG A 14 6.85 -4.36 4.30
CA ARG A 14 6.45 -4.89 2.99
C ARG A 14 6.29 -3.77 1.95
N LEU A 15 5.49 -2.75 2.24
CA LEU A 15 5.09 -1.73 1.25
C LEU A 15 6.05 -0.55 1.16
N GLN A 16 6.82 -0.31 2.22
CA GLN A 16 7.72 0.84 2.42
C GLN A 16 7.00 2.20 2.38
N ASN A 17 7.60 3.19 3.05
CA ASN A 17 7.22 4.61 3.03
C ASN A 17 5.70 4.91 3.07
N LEU A 18 5.10 4.81 4.26
CA LEU A 18 3.68 5.11 4.50
C LEU A 18 3.53 6.13 5.63
N PRO A 19 3.68 7.45 5.35
CA PRO A 19 3.62 8.48 6.38
C PRO A 19 2.27 8.54 7.09
N GLY A 20 1.16 8.28 6.37
CA GLY A 20 -0.18 8.28 6.96
C GLY A 20 -0.48 7.09 7.88
N LEU A 21 0.38 6.05 7.90
CA LEU A 21 0.18 4.87 8.74
C LEU A 21 0.99 4.93 10.06
N THR A 22 2.24 5.36 10.00
CA THR A 22 3.09 5.55 11.19
C THR A 22 4.20 6.58 10.92
N ASN A 23 4.63 7.26 11.98
CA ASN A 23 5.80 8.16 11.94
C ASN A 23 7.12 7.43 12.27
N LYS A 24 7.04 6.17 12.74
CA LYS A 24 8.22 5.35 13.05
C LYS A 24 8.96 5.01 11.76
N LEU A 25 10.17 5.55 11.62
CA LEU A 25 11.12 5.12 10.63
C LEU A 25 11.52 3.68 10.93
N VAL A 26 11.07 2.76 10.08
CA VAL A 26 11.61 1.42 10.08
C VAL A 26 12.80 1.48 9.16
N GLU A 27 14.01 1.48 9.71
CA GLU A 27 15.17 1.03 8.95
C GLU A 27 14.76 -0.30 8.35
N SER A 28 14.60 -0.32 7.03
CA SER A 28 14.33 -1.55 6.33
C SER A 28 15.43 -2.49 6.75
N LYS A 29 15.11 -3.53 7.55
CA LYS A 29 15.94 -4.72 7.70
C LYS A 29 16.02 -5.37 6.32
N LYS A 30 16.65 -4.68 5.37
CA LYS A 30 17.32 -5.28 4.25
C LYS A 30 18.41 -6.10 4.95
N ASN A 31 18.21 -7.41 4.99
CA ASN A 31 19.29 -8.37 5.15
C ASN A 31 19.89 -8.51 6.57
N LYS A 32 19.08 -8.95 7.55
CA LYS A 32 19.60 -9.90 8.55
C LYS A 32 18.76 -11.16 8.52
N VAL A 33 18.75 -11.85 7.38
CA VAL A 33 18.50 -13.29 7.37
C VAL A 33 19.80 -13.92 7.86
N SER A 34 19.93 -14.01 9.18
CA SER A 34 20.98 -14.79 9.85
C SER A 34 20.57 -16.26 9.82
N GLY A 35 20.57 -16.85 8.63
CA GLY A 35 20.21 -18.25 8.44
C GLY A 35 20.06 -18.58 6.97
N SER A 36 21.11 -19.19 6.40
CA SER A 36 21.20 -20.14 5.28
C SER A 36 20.26 -20.14 4.05
N ASP A 37 19.08 -19.52 4.09
CA ASP A 37 18.17 -19.42 2.95
C ASP A 37 18.25 -18.01 2.37
N GLN A 38 19.12 -17.84 1.38
CA GLN A 38 19.07 -16.71 0.48
C GLN A 38 17.70 -16.72 -0.21
N SER A 39 16.73 -16.03 0.38
CA SER A 39 15.41 -15.86 -0.21
C SER A 39 15.59 -15.17 -1.55
N ILE A 40 15.58 -15.95 -2.63
CA ILE A 40 15.67 -15.48 -4.01
C ILE A 40 14.67 -14.34 -4.15
N GLN A 41 15.16 -13.13 -4.42
CA GLN A 41 14.29 -11.99 -4.71
C GLN A 41 13.55 -12.30 -6.02
N LYS A 42 12.37 -12.91 -5.91
CA LYS A 42 11.53 -13.21 -7.06
C LYS A 42 11.13 -11.90 -7.72
N LYS A 43 11.34 -11.79 -9.03
CA LYS A 43 10.89 -10.65 -9.82
C LYS A 43 9.39 -10.44 -9.59
N VAL A 44 9.01 -9.23 -9.22
CA VAL A 44 7.60 -8.89 -8.99
C VAL A 44 6.88 -8.87 -10.34
N SER A 45 5.73 -9.52 -10.43
CA SER A 45 4.91 -9.49 -11.64
C SER A 45 4.27 -8.11 -11.85
N GLN A 46 3.84 -7.81 -13.08
CA GLN A 46 3.07 -6.59 -13.37
C GLN A 46 1.84 -6.43 -12.47
N TYR A 47 1.16 -7.54 -12.17
CA TYR A 47 0.07 -7.55 -11.21
C TYR A 47 0.53 -7.21 -9.79
N GLY A 48 1.66 -7.77 -9.34
CA GLY A 48 2.24 -7.47 -8.03
C GLY A 48 2.55 -5.98 -7.85
N ILE A 49 3.11 -5.34 -8.87
CA ILE A 49 3.39 -3.90 -8.86
C ILE A 49 2.09 -3.09 -8.68
N ARG A 50 1.04 -3.40 -9.45
CA ARG A 50 -0.27 -2.73 -9.36
C ARG A 50 -0.95 -2.98 -8.01
N LEU A 51 -0.82 -4.21 -7.49
CA LEU A 51 -1.35 -4.58 -6.18
C LEU A 51 -0.67 -3.77 -5.08
N GLU A 52 0.66 -3.66 -5.10
CA GLU A 52 1.42 -2.87 -4.13
C GLU A 52 1.03 -1.39 -4.15
N ALA A 53 0.90 -0.80 -5.34
CA ALA A 53 0.44 0.58 -5.49
C ALA A 53 -0.95 0.80 -4.85
N LYS A 54 -1.89 -0.11 -5.10
CA LYS A 54 -3.23 -0.07 -4.48
C LYS A 54 -3.16 -0.20 -2.95
N GLN A 55 -2.36 -1.15 -2.45
CA GLN A 55 -2.22 -1.38 -1.01
C GLN A 55 -1.58 -0.17 -0.31
N ARG A 56 -0.60 0.49 -0.94
CA ARG A 56 0.01 1.72 -0.43
C ARG A 56 -1.04 2.81 -0.22
N LEU A 57 -1.87 3.08 -1.23
CA LEU A 57 -2.93 4.08 -1.14
C LEU A 57 -3.92 3.73 -0.02
N ARG A 58 -4.39 2.48 0.02
CA ARG A 58 -5.33 2.02 1.04
C ARG A 58 -4.82 2.23 2.47
N PHE A 59 -3.58 1.82 2.74
CA PHE A 59 -3.02 1.91 4.10
C PHE A 59 -2.55 3.30 4.47
N ASN A 60 -2.11 4.12 3.51
CA ASN A 60 -1.72 5.50 3.77
C ASN A 60 -2.90 6.34 4.25
N TYR A 61 -4.06 6.18 3.63
CA TYR A 61 -5.28 6.94 3.96
C TYR A 61 -6.24 6.19 4.91
N GLY A 62 -5.89 4.97 5.34
CA GLY A 62 -6.70 4.19 6.27
C GLY A 62 -8.06 3.73 5.72
N LEU A 63 -8.17 3.55 4.40
CA LEU A 63 -9.41 3.18 3.72
C LEU A 63 -9.66 1.66 3.76
N THR A 64 -10.93 1.26 3.66
CA THR A 64 -11.28 -0.14 3.34
C THR A 64 -11.25 -0.37 1.83
N GLU A 65 -11.12 -1.63 1.41
CA GLU A 65 -11.12 -1.99 -0.01
C GLU A 65 -12.43 -1.56 -0.71
N ARG A 66 -13.57 -1.72 -0.03
CA ARG A 66 -14.88 -1.33 -0.55
C ARG A 66 -14.98 0.18 -0.75
N GLN A 67 -14.48 0.97 0.20
CA GLN A 67 -14.44 2.44 0.08
C GLN A 67 -13.56 2.88 -1.09
N LEU A 68 -12.36 2.29 -1.23
CA LEU A 68 -11.47 2.60 -2.33
C LEU A 68 -12.10 2.28 -3.69
N LEU A 69 -12.80 1.14 -3.81
CA LEU A 69 -13.54 0.79 -5.03
C LEU A 69 -14.65 1.79 -5.34
N ASN A 70 -15.36 2.29 -4.33
CA ASN A 70 -16.38 3.31 -4.53
C ASN A 70 -15.77 4.63 -5.03
N TYR A 71 -14.65 5.08 -4.46
CA TYR A 71 -13.96 6.27 -4.95
C TYR A 71 -13.46 6.11 -6.39
N VAL A 72 -12.96 4.92 -6.76
CA VAL A 72 -12.57 4.65 -8.16
C VAL A 72 -13.77 4.71 -9.10
N ARG A 73 -14.94 4.23 -8.68
CA ARG A 73 -16.18 4.33 -9.49
C ARG A 73 -16.61 5.78 -9.68
N ILE A 74 -16.55 6.58 -8.61
CA ILE A 74 -16.87 8.02 -8.65
C ILE A 74 -15.87 8.74 -9.57
N ALA A 75 -14.57 8.53 -9.37
CA ALA A 75 -13.51 9.17 -10.16
C ALA A 75 -13.59 8.81 -11.65
N ARG A 76 -14.02 7.58 -12.00
CA ARG A 76 -14.20 7.16 -13.39
C ARG A 76 -15.40 7.82 -14.08
N GLY A 77 -16.44 8.16 -13.32
CA GLY A 77 -17.62 8.84 -13.85
C GLY A 77 -17.42 10.35 -14.03
N ALA A 78 -16.40 10.92 -13.39
CA ALA A 78 -16.09 12.34 -13.48
C ALA A 78 -15.37 12.70 -14.79
N LYS A 79 -15.58 13.91 -15.29
CA LYS A 79 -14.89 14.43 -16.47
C LYS A 79 -13.46 14.84 -16.08
N GLY A 80 -12.45 14.15 -16.61
CA GLY A 80 -11.03 14.47 -16.42
C GLY A 80 -10.15 13.23 -16.21
N SER A 81 -8.94 13.44 -15.68
CA SER A 81 -8.01 12.35 -15.39
C SER A 81 -8.44 11.58 -14.14
N THR A 82 -8.86 10.33 -14.32
CA THR A 82 -9.33 9.45 -13.23
C THR A 82 -8.34 9.36 -12.07
N GLY A 83 -7.03 9.33 -12.37
CA GLY A 83 -5.99 9.23 -11.34
C GLY A 83 -5.86 10.48 -10.47
N GLN A 84 -5.98 11.67 -11.08
CA GLN A 84 -5.94 12.94 -10.35
C GLN A 84 -7.20 13.11 -9.51
N ILE A 85 -8.37 12.82 -10.09
CA ILE A 85 -9.65 12.92 -9.40
C ILE A 85 -9.70 11.95 -8.22
N LEU A 86 -9.21 10.72 -8.37
CA LEU A 86 -9.14 9.74 -7.28
C LEU A 86 -8.31 10.24 -6.08
N LEU A 87 -7.24 11.02 -6.31
CA LEU A 87 -6.40 11.56 -5.24
C LEU A 87 -7.00 12.82 -4.60
N GLN A 88 -7.96 13.46 -5.26
CA GLN A 88 -8.68 14.63 -4.76
C GLN A 88 -9.90 14.26 -3.89
N LEU A 89 -10.49 13.08 -4.13
CA LEU A 89 -11.62 12.52 -3.37
C LEU A 89 -11.17 11.92 -2.03
#